data_AF-A0A0D0GF70-F1
#
_entry.id   AF-A0A0D0GF70-F1
#
_cell.length_a   1.000
_cell.length_b   1.000
_cell.length_c   1.000
_cell.angle_alpha   90.00
_cell.angle_beta   90.00
_cell.angle_gamma   90.00
#
_symmetry.space_group_name_H-M   'P 1'
#
loop_
_entity.id
_entity.type
_entity.pdbx_description
1 polymer ?
#
loop_
_entity_poly.entity_id
_entity_poly.type
_entity_poly.pdbx_seq_one_letter_code
_entity_poly.pdbx_strand_id
1 'polypeptide(L)'
;MWYKIDFKKLTVLILPTFLRQNLMVSYIQALVTPVSMLYQLWYTRREDNLYKLAHNGQVCYLRKALNDLFDNELRRIYIDNGNRFKRTYIYTRAENRPRYLKRLFLQPSTSFADTGADFKVMLPAELNIPANYYQLNALVDFYKLASKRYTIETI
;
A
#
# COMPACT_ATOMS: atom_id res chain seq x y z
N MET A 1 6.17 24.17 8.94
CA MET A 1 5.55 24.70 10.16
C MET A 1 4.36 25.61 9.86
N TRP A 2 4.40 26.46 8.82
CA TRP A 2 3.37 27.46 8.50
C TRP A 2 1.98 26.93 8.13
N TYR A 3 1.85 25.64 7.84
CA TYR A 3 0.58 25.05 7.45
C TYR A 3 -0.25 24.50 8.61
N LYS A 4 0.31 24.39 9.83
CA LYS A 4 -0.42 23.88 11.00
C LYS A 4 -1.21 25.01 11.64
N ILE A 5 -2.46 25.19 11.21
CA ILE A 5 -3.34 26.28 11.65
C ILE A 5 -4.52 25.70 12.42
N ASP A 6 -4.75 26.22 13.62
CA ASP A 6 -5.99 26.01 14.36
C ASP A 6 -6.92 27.20 14.10
N PHE A 7 -7.89 27.00 13.21
CA PHE A 7 -8.84 28.05 12.83
C PHE A 7 -9.77 28.47 13.98
N LYS A 8 -10.08 27.58 14.94
CA LYS A 8 -10.91 27.94 16.10
C LYS A 8 -10.14 28.83 17.07
N LYS A 9 -8.84 28.58 17.25
CA LYS A 9 -7.97 29.45 18.04
C LYS A 9 -7.70 30.77 17.33
N LEU A 10 -7.47 30.72 16.02
CA LEU A 10 -7.18 31.89 15.20
C LEU A 10 -8.32 32.91 15.21
N THR A 11 -9.57 32.46 15.12
CA THR A 11 -10.74 33.36 15.17
C THR A 11 -10.82 34.14 16.47
N VAL A 12 -10.54 33.49 17.60
CA VAL A 12 -10.52 34.16 18.91
C VAL A 12 -9.35 35.16 19.00
N LEU A 13 -8.19 34.81 18.46
CA LEU A 13 -7.00 35.68 18.49
C LEU A 13 -7.19 36.96 17.66
N ILE A 14 -7.85 36.87 16.51
CA ILE A 14 -8.12 38.02 15.63
C ILE A 14 -9.27 38.89 16.19
N LEU A 15 -10.17 38.30 16.97
CA LEU A 15 -11.28 39.04 17.55
C LEU A 15 -10.78 40.14 18.52
N PRO A 16 -11.24 41.39 18.38
CA PRO A 16 -10.98 42.43 19.37
C PRO A 16 -11.39 41.98 20.77
N THR A 17 -10.59 42.32 21.78
CA THR A 17 -10.73 41.79 23.15
C THR A 17 -12.11 42.04 23.75
N PHE A 18 -12.70 43.22 23.50
CA PHE A 18 -14.03 43.61 23.97
C PHE A 18 -15.18 42.83 23.29
N LEU A 19 -14.95 42.18 22.15
CA LEU A 19 -15.91 41.33 21.46
C LEU A 19 -15.77 39.84 21.83
N ARG A 20 -14.77 39.44 22.65
CA ARG A 20 -14.50 38.04 23.04
C ARG A 20 -15.47 37.49 24.10
N GLN A 21 -16.74 37.81 23.97
CA GLN A 21 -17.79 37.25 24.80
C GLN A 21 -18.22 35.89 24.26
N ASN A 22 -18.71 35.01 25.13
CA ASN A 22 -19.03 33.62 24.80
C ASN A 22 -19.95 33.48 23.57
N LEU A 23 -20.98 34.35 23.45
CA LEU A 23 -21.95 34.30 22.35
C LEU A 23 -21.35 34.75 21.01
N MET A 24 -20.51 35.79 21.01
CA MET A 24 -19.87 36.27 19.78
C MET A 24 -18.81 35.29 19.30
N VAL A 25 -18.04 34.70 20.23
CA VAL A 25 -17.04 33.68 19.92
C VAL A 25 -17.70 32.43 19.32
N SER A 26 -18.79 31.93 19.91
CA SER A 26 -19.49 30.75 19.40
C SER A 26 -20.13 31.03 18.03
N TYR A 27 -20.71 32.21 17.83
CA TYR A 27 -21.26 32.64 16.54
C TYR A 27 -20.20 32.63 15.43
N ILE A 28 -19.04 33.26 15.67
CA ILE A 28 -17.95 33.29 14.69
C ILE A 28 -17.36 31.90 14.45
N GLN A 29 -17.19 31.10 15.50
CA GLN A 29 -16.73 29.72 15.36
C GLN A 29 -17.71 28.88 14.52
N ALA A 30 -19.02 29.07 14.67
CA ALA A 30 -20.02 28.43 13.83
C ALA A 30 -19.82 28.81 12.36
N LEU A 31 -19.63 30.10 12.05
CA LEU A 31 -19.36 30.58 10.68
C LEU A 31 -18.04 30.04 10.09
N VAL A 32 -17.02 29.84 10.91
CA VAL A 32 -15.70 29.35 10.47
C VAL A 32 -15.60 27.82 10.44
N THR A 33 -16.59 27.11 10.99
CA THR A 33 -16.67 25.64 10.94
C THR A 33 -16.42 25.04 9.55
N PRO A 34 -17.06 25.48 8.45
CA PRO A 34 -16.79 24.93 7.12
C PRO A 34 -15.34 25.13 6.66
N VAL A 35 -14.72 26.26 7.00
CA VAL A 35 -13.30 26.52 6.69
C VAL A 35 -12.41 25.56 7.48
N SER A 36 -12.71 25.36 8.78
CA SER A 36 -11.99 24.38 9.60
C SER A 36 -12.15 22.96 9.06
N MET A 37 -13.33 22.57 8.58
CA MET A 37 -13.56 21.26 7.96
C MET A 37 -12.76 21.08 6.67
N LEU A 38 -12.76 22.09 5.79
CA LEU A 38 -11.96 22.07 4.56
C LEU A 38 -10.46 21.96 4.85
N TYR A 39 -9.99 22.70 5.86
CA TYR A 39 -8.60 22.62 6.30
C TYR A 39 -8.24 21.21 6.81
N GLN A 40 -9.10 20.58 7.61
CA GLN A 40 -8.86 19.20 8.08
C GLN A 40 -8.82 18.21 6.91
N LEU A 41 -9.75 18.32 5.96
CA LEU A 41 -9.76 17.48 4.76
C LEU A 41 -8.47 17.65 3.94
N TRP A 42 -8.03 18.89 3.76
CA TRP A 42 -6.77 19.19 3.08
C TRP A 42 -5.57 18.62 3.85
N TYR A 43 -5.53 18.82 5.16
CA TYR A 43 -4.44 18.36 6.03
C TYR A 43 -4.29 16.83 5.96
N THR A 44 -5.39 16.09 6.09
CA THR A 44 -5.37 14.62 5.97
C THR A 44 -4.86 14.19 4.60
N ARG A 45 -5.39 14.75 3.51
CA ARG A 45 -4.91 14.43 2.16
C ARG A 45 -3.45 14.77 1.94
N ARG A 46 -2.97 15.85 2.56
CA ARG A 46 -1.57 16.25 2.50
C ARG A 46 -0.68 15.20 3.18
N GLU A 47 -1.04 14.77 4.38
CA GLU A 47 -0.28 13.73 5.08
C GLU A 47 -0.31 12.40 4.32
N ASP A 48 -1.45 12.00 3.76
CA ASP A 48 -1.57 10.81 2.90
C ASP A 48 -0.66 10.92 1.66
N ASN A 49 -0.62 12.09 1.02
CA ASN A 49 0.23 12.31 -0.15
C ASN A 49 1.71 12.29 0.22
N LEU A 50 2.10 12.91 1.34
CA LEU A 50 3.47 12.82 1.82
C LEU A 50 3.88 11.38 2.14
N TYR A 51 2.98 10.63 2.76
CA TYR A 51 3.21 9.21 3.03
C TYR A 51 3.45 8.44 1.73
N LYS A 52 2.60 8.64 0.72
CA LYS A 52 2.77 8.04 -0.62
C LYS A 52 4.08 8.43 -1.29
N LEU A 53 4.50 9.69 -1.19
CA LEU A 53 5.77 10.16 -1.76
C LEU A 53 7.00 9.62 -1.02
N ALA A 54 6.88 9.34 0.28
CA ALA A 54 7.96 8.80 1.10
C ALA A 54 8.15 7.28 0.92
N HIS A 55 7.21 6.58 0.28
CA HIS A 55 7.28 5.15 0.04
C HIS A 55 7.40 4.86 -1.46
N ASN A 56 8.09 3.78 -1.80
CA ASN A 56 8.28 3.33 -3.17
C ASN A 56 8.27 1.79 -3.24
N GLY A 57 8.53 1.24 -4.42
CA GLY A 57 8.56 -0.21 -4.66
C GLY A 57 9.78 -0.96 -4.09
N GLN A 58 10.68 -0.31 -3.35
CA GLN A 58 11.76 -1.01 -2.65
C GLN A 58 11.19 -1.89 -1.53
N VAL A 59 11.80 -3.05 -1.30
CA VAL A 59 11.32 -4.08 -0.37
C VAL A 59 11.02 -3.52 1.02
N CYS A 60 11.90 -2.68 1.57
CA CYS A 60 11.70 -2.11 2.91
C CYS A 60 10.47 -1.19 2.98
N TYR A 61 10.26 -0.33 1.99
CA TYR A 61 9.16 0.64 1.95
C TYR A 61 7.83 -0.02 1.59
N LEU A 62 7.81 -0.89 0.59
CA LEU A 62 6.60 -1.62 0.22
C LEU A 62 6.13 -2.53 1.36
N ARG A 63 7.06 -3.24 2.02
CA ARG A 63 6.75 -4.04 3.22
C ARG A 63 6.21 -3.15 4.34
N LYS A 64 6.81 -1.99 4.58
CA LYS A 64 6.32 -1.05 5.59
C LYS A 64 4.89 -0.60 5.27
N ALA A 65 4.63 -0.17 4.04
CA ALA A 65 3.31 0.28 3.63
C ALA A 65 2.22 -0.79 3.76
N LEU A 66 2.56 -2.05 3.46
CA LEU A 66 1.67 -3.19 3.66
C LEU A 66 1.36 -3.45 5.14
N ASN A 67 2.39 -3.46 5.99
CA ASN A 67 2.19 -3.68 7.43
C ASN A 67 1.44 -2.53 8.09
N ASP A 68 1.77 -1.27 7.77
CA ASP A 68 1.10 -0.09 8.35
C ASP A 68 -0.41 -0.10 8.04
N LEU A 69 -0.82 -0.65 6.88
CA LEU A 69 -2.23 -0.71 6.48
C LEU A 69 -2.96 -1.97 6.97
N PHE A 70 -2.32 -3.14 6.91
CA PHE A 70 -3.00 -4.43 7.11
C PHE A 70 -2.60 -5.17 8.40
N ASP A 71 -1.37 -5.00 8.90
CA ASP A 71 -0.85 -5.69 10.09
C ASP A 71 -0.01 -4.75 10.95
N ASN A 72 -0.64 -3.68 11.44
CA ASN A 72 0.08 -2.57 12.08
C ASN A 72 0.69 -2.97 13.44
N GLU A 73 0.08 -3.92 14.13
CA GLU A 73 0.53 -4.37 15.45
C GLU A 73 1.66 -5.40 15.36
N LEU A 74 1.44 -6.52 14.68
CA LEU A 74 2.39 -7.64 14.66
C LEU A 74 3.38 -7.54 13.49
N ARG A 75 3.03 -6.82 12.43
CA ARG A 75 3.91 -6.49 11.28
C ARG A 75 4.54 -7.70 10.60
N ARG A 76 3.76 -8.76 10.40
CA ARG A 76 4.23 -10.07 9.94
C ARG A 76 4.27 -10.20 8.42
N ILE A 77 3.77 -9.22 7.67
CA ILE A 77 3.80 -9.25 6.20
C ILE A 77 5.24 -9.02 5.74
N TYR A 78 5.75 -9.87 4.86
CA TYR A 78 7.06 -9.70 4.26
C TYR A 78 7.05 -9.99 2.76
N ILE A 79 8.11 -9.56 2.08
CA ILE A 79 8.28 -9.74 0.64
C ILE A 79 9.44 -10.72 0.43
N ASP A 80 9.18 -11.74 -0.35
CA ASP A 80 10.16 -12.76 -0.74
C ASP A 80 10.42 -12.70 -2.25
N ASN A 81 11.50 -13.35 -2.68
CA ASN A 81 11.83 -13.46 -4.10
C ASN A 81 10.85 -14.37 -4.83
N GLY A 82 10.58 -14.06 -6.09
CA GLY A 82 9.78 -14.90 -6.97
C GLY A 82 10.41 -16.27 -7.23
N ASN A 83 9.56 -17.26 -7.48
CA ASN A 83 10.01 -18.59 -7.90
C ASN A 83 10.66 -18.50 -9.29
N ARG A 84 11.85 -19.10 -9.46
CA ARG A 84 12.59 -19.13 -10.73
C ARG A 84 12.84 -20.56 -11.20
N PHE A 85 11.78 -21.37 -11.26
CA PHE A 85 11.93 -22.73 -11.76
C PHE A 85 12.30 -22.75 -13.24
N LYS A 86 13.15 -23.70 -13.65
CA LYS A 86 13.52 -23.89 -15.05
C LYS A 86 12.47 -24.74 -15.75
N ARG A 87 12.04 -24.29 -16.94
CA ARG A 87 11.14 -25.08 -17.78
C ARG A 87 11.84 -26.32 -18.32
N THR A 88 11.15 -27.44 -18.25
CA THR A 88 11.59 -28.70 -18.86
C THR A 88 10.71 -28.95 -20.08
N TYR A 89 11.29 -28.82 -21.27
CA TYR A 89 10.62 -29.08 -22.54
C TYR A 89 10.72 -30.56 -22.91
N ILE A 90 9.63 -31.07 -23.46
CA ILE A 90 9.54 -32.39 -24.07
C ILE A 90 9.59 -32.18 -25.58
N TYR A 91 10.47 -32.92 -26.25
CA TYR A 91 10.72 -32.77 -27.69
C TYR A 91 9.93 -33.82 -28.47
N THR A 92 9.56 -33.44 -29.69
CA THR A 92 8.92 -34.35 -30.66
C THR A 92 9.94 -35.38 -31.19
N ARG A 93 9.44 -36.48 -31.75
CA ARG A 93 10.30 -37.53 -32.33
C ARG A 93 11.15 -37.01 -33.49
N ALA A 94 10.61 -36.10 -34.30
CA ALA A 94 11.31 -35.50 -35.44
C ALA A 94 12.53 -34.66 -35.02
N GLU A 95 12.50 -34.07 -33.83
CA GLU A 95 13.61 -33.27 -33.30
C GLU A 95 14.80 -34.14 -32.81
N ASN A 96 14.61 -35.47 -32.71
CA ASN A 96 15.62 -36.47 -32.32
C ASN A 96 16.45 -36.09 -31.07
N ARG A 97 15.78 -35.53 -30.06
CA ARG A 97 16.39 -35.13 -28.77
C ARG A 97 15.75 -35.91 -27.62
N PRO A 98 16.07 -37.22 -27.46
CA PRO A 98 15.49 -38.02 -26.40
C PRO A 98 15.91 -37.48 -25.03
N ARG A 99 14.94 -37.27 -24.14
CA ARG A 99 15.17 -36.74 -22.79
C ARG A 99 14.50 -37.63 -21.75
N TYR A 100 15.29 -38.16 -20.82
CA TYR A 100 14.76 -38.93 -19.70
C TYR A 100 14.18 -38.01 -18.63
N LEU A 101 12.86 -38.00 -18.51
CA LEU A 101 12.14 -37.25 -17.48
C LEU A 101 12.24 -38.06 -16.17
N LYS A 102 13.04 -37.58 -15.22
CA LYS A 102 12.99 -38.06 -13.83
C LYS A 102 11.65 -37.64 -13.18
N ARG A 103 11.50 -37.84 -11.87
CA ARG A 103 10.35 -37.29 -11.12
C ARG A 103 10.27 -35.77 -11.31
N LEU A 104 9.19 -35.29 -11.91
CA LEU A 104 8.89 -33.89 -12.16
C LEU A 104 7.62 -33.49 -11.42
N PHE A 105 7.65 -32.33 -10.77
CA PHE A 105 6.48 -31.74 -10.13
C PHE A 105 5.89 -30.70 -11.08
N LEU A 106 4.57 -30.77 -11.29
CA LEU A 106 3.86 -29.76 -12.07
C LEU A 106 3.79 -28.46 -11.27
N GLN A 107 4.11 -27.36 -11.94
CA GLN A 107 4.11 -26.03 -11.36
C GLN A 107 3.27 -25.10 -12.26
N PRO A 108 2.57 -24.12 -11.69
CA PRO A 108 1.82 -23.15 -12.49
C PRO A 108 2.77 -22.33 -13.36
N SER A 109 2.25 -21.83 -14.49
CA SER A 109 3.02 -21.05 -15.47
C SER A 109 3.70 -19.81 -14.87
N THR A 110 3.14 -19.29 -13.77
CA THR A 110 3.60 -18.13 -12.98
C THR A 110 4.77 -18.42 -12.04
N SER A 111 5.28 -19.65 -11.98
CA SER A 111 6.43 -20.02 -11.12
C SER A 111 7.74 -20.25 -11.88
N PHE A 112 7.74 -20.07 -13.20
CA PHE A 112 8.92 -20.29 -14.05
C PHE A 112 9.70 -18.99 -14.29
N ALA A 113 11.03 -19.08 -14.47
CA ALA A 113 11.91 -17.91 -14.56
C ALA A 113 11.50 -16.84 -15.61
N ASP A 114 10.96 -17.24 -16.77
CA ASP A 114 10.65 -16.30 -17.87
C ASP A 114 9.25 -15.68 -17.78
N THR A 115 8.33 -16.30 -17.05
CA THR A 115 6.91 -15.88 -16.99
C THR A 115 6.45 -15.62 -15.57
N GLY A 116 7.27 -15.97 -14.59
CA GLY A 116 6.89 -15.99 -13.20
C GLY A 116 6.91 -14.62 -12.54
N ALA A 117 6.39 -14.60 -11.32
CA ALA A 117 6.45 -13.42 -10.47
C ALA A 117 7.91 -13.05 -10.19
N ASP A 118 8.22 -11.75 -10.19
CA ASP A 118 9.53 -11.24 -9.75
C ASP A 118 9.69 -11.34 -8.23
N PHE A 119 8.60 -11.12 -7.49
CA PHE A 119 8.55 -11.17 -6.04
C PHE A 119 7.20 -11.70 -5.54
N LYS A 120 7.17 -12.13 -4.27
CA LYS A 120 5.99 -12.67 -3.61
C LYS A 120 5.69 -11.85 -2.36
N VAL A 121 4.42 -11.50 -2.16
CA VAL A 121 3.96 -10.86 -0.93
C VAL A 121 3.38 -11.96 -0.04
N MET A 122 4.00 -12.16 1.12
CA MET A 122 3.66 -13.21 2.06
C MET A 122 2.82 -12.64 3.19
N LEU A 123 1.60 -13.15 3.35
CA LEU A 123 0.65 -12.71 4.37
C LEU A 123 0.32 -13.83 5.36
N PRO A 124 0.21 -13.52 6.67
CA PRO A 124 -0.43 -14.44 7.62
C PRO A 124 -1.84 -14.85 7.18
N ALA A 125 -2.15 -16.15 7.21
CA ALA A 125 -3.48 -16.66 6.84
C ALA A 125 -4.65 -16.07 7.67
N GLU A 126 -4.35 -15.58 8.88
CA GLU A 126 -5.30 -14.95 9.81
C GLU A 126 -5.79 -13.58 9.34
N LEU A 127 -5.01 -12.90 8.49
CA LEU A 127 -5.43 -11.64 7.89
C LEU A 127 -6.46 -11.98 6.82
N ASN A 128 -7.70 -11.50 6.97
CA ASN A 128 -8.82 -11.74 6.04
C ASN A 128 -8.49 -11.33 4.58
N ILE A 129 -7.77 -12.20 3.86
CA ILE A 129 -7.33 -12.02 2.48
C ILE A 129 -8.49 -11.71 1.51
N PRO A 130 -9.66 -12.38 1.56
CA PRO A 130 -10.69 -12.16 0.54
C PRO A 130 -11.37 -10.79 0.65
N ALA A 131 -11.52 -10.23 1.86
CA ALA A 131 -12.16 -8.92 2.04
C ALA A 131 -11.27 -7.77 1.53
N ASN A 132 -9.96 -7.91 1.68
CA ASN A 132 -9.00 -6.84 1.38
C ASN A 132 -8.20 -7.07 0.09
N TYR A 133 -8.53 -8.11 -0.69
CA TYR A 133 -7.78 -8.51 -1.88
C TYR A 133 -7.58 -7.35 -2.87
N TYR A 134 -8.64 -6.60 -3.20
CA TYR A 134 -8.55 -5.49 -4.14
C TYR A 134 -7.72 -4.32 -3.60
N GLN A 135 -7.85 -4.01 -2.32
CA GLN A 135 -7.08 -2.94 -1.69
C GLN A 135 -5.59 -3.28 -1.63
N LEU A 136 -5.27 -4.54 -1.36
CA LEU A 136 -3.89 -5.02 -1.32
C LEU A 136 -3.26 -4.97 -2.71
N ASN A 137 -3.96 -5.47 -3.74
CA ASN A 137 -3.48 -5.37 -5.11
C ASN A 137 -3.30 -3.91 -5.54
N ALA A 138 -4.25 -3.03 -5.24
CA ALA A 138 -4.15 -1.61 -5.56
C ALA A 138 -2.93 -0.95 -4.89
N LEU A 139 -2.62 -1.31 -3.63
CA LEU A 139 -1.45 -0.79 -2.93
C LEU A 139 -0.16 -1.29 -3.55
N VAL A 140 -0.05 -2.59 -3.85
CA VAL A 140 1.14 -3.16 -4.49
C VAL A 140 1.31 -2.58 -5.89
N ASP A 141 0.24 -2.46 -6.67
CA ASP A 141 0.25 -1.87 -8.01
C ASP A 141 0.63 -0.39 -8.01
N PHE A 142 0.25 0.36 -6.97
CA PHE A 142 0.61 1.77 -6.83
C PHE A 142 2.12 1.97 -6.61
N TYR A 143 2.76 1.12 -5.82
CA TYR A 143 4.18 1.27 -5.47
C TYR A 143 5.15 0.45 -6.32
N LYS A 144 4.72 -0.68 -6.89
CA LYS A 144 5.60 -1.55 -7.67
C LYS A 144 6.13 -0.81 -8.90
N LEU A 145 7.31 -1.21 -9.36
CA LEU A 145 7.81 -0.78 -10.67
C LEU A 145 6.92 -1.38 -11.77
N ALA A 146 6.61 -0.61 -12.81
CA ALA A 146 5.64 -0.99 -13.85
C ALA A 146 5.94 -2.36 -14.53
N SER A 147 7.23 -2.70 -14.68
CA SER A 147 7.63 -3.97 -15.31
C SER A 147 7.58 -5.18 -14.36
N LYS A 148 7.37 -4.98 -13.05
CA LYS A 148 7.49 -6.04 -12.05
C LYS A 148 6.17 -6.79 -11.86
N ARG A 149 6.27 -8.11 -11.84
CA ARG A 149 5.17 -9.05 -11.60
C ARG A 149 5.24 -9.55 -10.16
N TYR A 150 4.09 -9.76 -9.54
CA TYR A 150 4.02 -10.30 -8.18
C TYR A 150 2.92 -11.33 -8.05
N THR A 151 3.07 -12.18 -7.03
CA THR A 151 1.99 -13.03 -6.53
C THR A 151 1.81 -12.77 -5.03
N ILE A 152 0.61 -13.05 -4.56
CA ILE A 152 0.24 -12.95 -3.16
C ILE A 152 0.05 -14.38 -2.66
N GLU A 153 0.77 -14.74 -1.60
CA GLU A 153 0.74 -16.07 -1.00
C GLU A 153 0.53 -15.96 0.51
N THR A 154 -0.11 -16.97 1.08
CA THR A 154 -0.34 -17.06 2.53
C THR A 154 0.74 -17.90 3.19
N ILE A 155 1.18 -17.48 4.36
CA ILE A 155 2.05 -18.22 5.27
C ILE A 155 1.19 -19.02 6.24
#